data_AF-A0A0U5IE18-F1
#
_entry.id   AF-A0A0U5IE18-F1
#
_cell.length_a   1.000
_cell.length_b   1.000
_cell.length_c   1.000
_cell.angle_alpha   90.00
_cell.angle_beta   90.00
_cell.angle_gamma   90.00
#
_symmetry.space_group_name_H-M   'P 1'
#
loop_
_entity.id
_entity.type
_entity.pdbx_description
1 polymer ?
#
loop_
_entity_poly.entity_id
_entity_poly.type
_entity_poly.pdbx_seq_one_letter_code
_entity_poly.pdbx_strand_id
1 'polypeptide(L)'
;MNFKQWGELPGLGFRFARPALLAGTSVLLAACASSGEHVTGVMQITLKPGETGTCQSSPCQVSLVMPPGTGTYEVTGNEVKIGDFPAGQTVSLGSLFGSNAIKIVGADVPPAYVYIPRDL
;
A
#
# COMPACT_ATOMS: atom_id res chain seq x y z
N MET A 1 37.05 -31.91 -28.54
CA MET A 1 37.97 -32.98 -28.10
C MET A 1 38.89 -32.36 -27.06
N ASN A 2 38.83 -32.88 -25.82
CA ASN A 2 39.59 -32.43 -24.64
C ASN A 2 41.10 -32.66 -24.80
N PHE A 3 41.93 -31.77 -24.25
CA PHE A 3 43.33 -31.91 -23.77
C PHE A 3 43.74 -30.45 -23.41
N LYS A 4 44.33 -30.02 -22.29
CA LYS A 4 45.06 -30.66 -21.19
C LYS A 4 45.41 -29.57 -20.14
N GLN A 5 45.14 -29.86 -18.87
CA GLN A 5 45.96 -29.64 -17.67
C GLN A 5 47.04 -28.52 -17.68
N TRP A 6 46.81 -27.51 -16.84
CA TRP A 6 47.81 -26.73 -16.08
C TRP A 6 47.20 -26.60 -14.67
N GLY A 7 47.82 -27.01 -13.56
CA GLY A 7 49.20 -26.80 -13.15
C GLY A 7 49.13 -25.98 -11.85
N GLU A 8 49.28 -26.68 -10.73
CA GLU A 8 49.11 -26.22 -9.34
C GLU A 8 49.98 -25.01 -8.97
N LEU A 9 49.47 -24.11 -8.13
CA LEU A 9 50.28 -23.35 -7.18
C LEU A 9 49.75 -23.54 -5.75
N PRO A 10 50.65 -23.76 -4.78
CA PRO A 10 50.32 -24.26 -3.46
C PRO A 10 50.10 -23.11 -2.46
N GLY A 11 49.35 -23.41 -1.41
CA GLY A 11 49.41 -22.66 -0.16
C GLY A 11 48.27 -21.67 0.02
N LEU A 12 47.20 -22.14 0.63
CA LEU A 12 46.94 -21.78 2.01
C LEU A 12 45.98 -22.83 2.59
N GLY A 13 46.56 -23.73 3.39
CA GLY A 13 45.78 -24.65 4.18
C GLY A 13 45.04 -23.87 5.25
N PHE A 14 43.71 -23.92 5.21
CA PHE A 14 42.87 -23.87 6.40
C PHE A 14 41.84 -24.99 6.28
N ARG A 15 42.28 -26.21 6.58
CA ARG A 15 41.37 -27.25 7.03
C ARG A 15 41.08 -26.98 8.50
N PHE A 16 39.96 -26.31 8.77
CA PHE A 16 39.28 -26.48 10.05
C PHE A 16 37.81 -26.81 9.79
N ALA A 17 37.52 -28.09 10.07
CA ALA A 17 36.28 -28.63 10.61
C ALA A 17 34.95 -28.03 10.14
N ARG A 18 34.14 -28.87 9.48
CA ARG A 18 32.67 -28.80 9.55
C ARG A 18 32.23 -29.04 11.00
N PRO A 19 31.45 -28.13 11.58
CA PRO A 19 30.17 -28.48 12.20
C PRO A 19 29.08 -27.73 11.42
N ALA A 20 28.21 -28.42 10.69
CA ALA A 20 27.00 -29.03 11.22
C ALA A 20 26.06 -28.01 11.89
N LEU A 21 24.93 -27.80 11.20
CA LEU A 21 23.62 -27.42 11.72
C LEU A 21 23.40 -25.96 12.16
N LEU A 22 22.19 -25.48 11.82
CA LEU A 22 21.51 -24.26 12.29
C LEU A 22 21.75 -22.98 11.48
N ALA A 23 20.98 -22.81 10.41
CA ALA A 23 20.38 -21.51 10.09
C ALA A 23 19.11 -21.77 9.26
N GLY A 24 18.10 -22.33 9.91
CA GLY A 24 16.76 -22.46 9.36
C GLY A 24 16.08 -21.09 9.27
N THR A 25 15.34 -20.93 8.16
CA THR A 25 14.20 -20.00 8.02
C THR A 25 14.47 -18.52 8.30
N SER A 26 15.04 -17.84 7.30
CA SER A 26 14.83 -16.41 7.11
C SER A 26 13.36 -16.19 6.76
N VAL A 27 12.54 -15.92 7.78
CA VAL A 27 11.15 -15.49 7.60
C VAL A 27 11.16 -14.17 6.83
N LEU A 28 10.78 -14.23 5.56
CA LEU A 28 10.47 -13.06 4.73
C LEU A 28 9.15 -12.46 5.23
N LEU A 29 9.17 -11.82 6.41
CA LEU A 29 8.18 -10.83 6.78
C LEU A 29 8.48 -9.56 5.97
N ALA A 30 8.20 -9.62 4.66
CA ALA A 30 7.93 -8.44 3.87
C ALA A 30 6.58 -7.89 4.34
N ALA A 31 6.57 -7.34 5.56
CA ALA A 31 5.45 -6.57 6.07
C ALA A 31 5.24 -5.43 5.07
N CYS A 32 4.06 -5.42 4.45
CA CYS A 32 3.58 -4.37 3.57
C CYS A 32 3.66 -3.03 4.30
N ALA A 33 4.80 -2.34 4.21
CA ALA A 33 4.88 -0.93 4.51
C ALA A 33 4.17 -0.19 3.37
N SER A 34 2.85 -0.10 3.45
CA SER A 34 2.10 0.88 2.66
C SER A 34 2.48 2.25 3.22
N SER A 35 3.56 2.83 2.69
CA SER A 35 3.86 4.24 2.90
C SER A 35 2.68 5.02 2.31
N GLY A 36 1.94 5.75 3.15
CA GLY A 36 0.85 6.60 2.70
C GLY A 36 1.36 7.60 1.67
N GLU A 37 0.97 7.43 0.42
CA GLU A 37 1.34 8.33 -0.67
C GLU A 37 0.49 9.60 -0.59
N HIS A 38 1.07 10.74 -0.94
CA HIS A 38 0.35 12.02 -0.99
C HIS A 38 -0.05 12.32 -2.43
N VAL A 39 -1.35 12.38 -2.71
CA VAL A 39 -1.88 12.68 -4.04
C VAL A 39 -2.44 14.09 -4.10
N THR A 40 -2.20 14.82 -5.19
CA THR A 40 -2.74 16.18 -5.38
C THR A 40 -3.48 16.27 -6.70
N GLY A 41 -4.66 16.88 -6.68
CA GLY A 41 -5.47 17.14 -7.87
C GLY A 41 -6.17 18.49 -7.79
N VAL A 42 -6.70 18.96 -8.92
CA VAL A 42 -7.44 20.22 -8.95
C VAL A 42 -8.89 19.96 -8.58
N MET A 43 -9.64 19.29 -9.45
CA MET A 43 -11.07 18.99 -9.27
C MET A 43 -11.38 17.52 -9.02
N GLN A 44 -10.39 16.63 -9.15
CA GLN A 44 -10.57 15.18 -8.96
C GLN A 44 -9.32 14.55 -8.38
N ILE A 45 -9.50 13.61 -7.46
CA ILE A 45 -8.44 12.75 -6.95
C ILE A 45 -8.93 11.31 -6.79
N THR A 46 -7.99 10.37 -6.81
CA THR A 46 -8.23 8.98 -6.45
C THR A 46 -7.32 8.63 -5.29
N LEU A 47 -7.87 8.03 -4.24
CA LEU A 47 -7.17 7.64 -3.03
C LEU A 47 -7.16 6.13 -2.85
N LYS A 48 -6.12 5.62 -2.22
CA LYS A 48 -6.06 4.26 -1.67
C LYS A 48 -6.13 4.33 -0.13
N PRO A 49 -6.43 3.21 0.55
CA PRO A 49 -6.41 3.17 2.00
C PRO A 49 -5.03 3.58 2.53
N GLY A 50 -4.99 4.47 3.52
CA GLY A 50 -3.76 5.04 4.10
C GLY A 50 -3.14 6.21 3.34
N GLU A 51 -3.65 6.57 2.15
CA GLU A 51 -3.16 7.74 1.41
C GLU A 51 -3.76 9.05 1.94
N THR A 52 -3.07 10.14 1.65
CA THR A 52 -3.55 11.49 1.91
C THR A 52 -3.66 12.26 0.61
N GLY A 53 -4.84 12.83 0.36
CA GLY A 53 -5.15 13.61 -0.82
C GLY A 53 -5.27 15.08 -0.52
N THR A 54 -4.94 15.93 -1.50
CA THR A 54 -5.27 17.35 -1.48
C THR A 54 -5.91 17.76 -2.79
N CYS A 55 -7.12 18.32 -2.71
CA CYS A 55 -7.75 19.01 -3.82
C CYS A 55 -7.51 20.51 -3.73
N GLN A 56 -7.36 21.17 -4.88
CA GLN A 56 -7.15 22.63 -4.95
C GLN A 56 -8.46 23.42 -5.11
N SER A 57 -9.58 22.75 -5.37
CA SER A 57 -10.90 23.38 -5.53
C SER A 57 -12.02 22.61 -4.83
N SER A 58 -13.10 23.32 -4.48
CA SER A 58 -14.36 22.74 -3.99
C SER A 58 -15.52 22.96 -4.99
N PRO A 59 -16.37 21.95 -5.24
CA PRO A 59 -16.26 20.58 -4.77
C PRO A 59 -15.14 19.80 -5.49
N CYS A 60 -14.61 18.78 -4.81
CA CYS A 60 -13.68 17.83 -5.43
C CYS A 60 -14.34 16.48 -5.64
N GLN A 61 -14.17 15.91 -6.84
CA GLN A 61 -14.57 14.56 -7.15
C GLN A 61 -13.58 13.56 -6.53
N VAL A 62 -14.04 12.77 -5.56
CA VAL A 62 -13.17 11.82 -4.86
C VAL A 62 -13.52 10.39 -5.25
N SER A 63 -12.51 9.65 -5.71
CA SER A 63 -12.58 8.21 -5.92
C SER A 63 -11.73 7.49 -4.88
N LEU A 64 -12.13 6.27 -4.51
CA LEU A 64 -11.44 5.42 -3.54
C LEU A 64 -11.18 4.04 -4.14
N VAL A 65 -9.95 3.57 -4.06
CA VAL A 65 -9.57 2.20 -4.38
C VAL A 65 -9.94 1.32 -3.19
N MET A 66 -10.93 0.46 -3.35
CA MET A 66 -11.36 -0.46 -2.31
C MET A 66 -10.34 -1.59 -2.13
N PRO A 67 -10.09 -2.04 -0.88
CA PRO A 67 -9.18 -3.13 -0.61
C PRO A 67 -9.68 -4.43 -1.26
N PRO A 68 -8.77 -5.36 -1.59
CA PRO A 68 -9.15 -6.67 -2.12
C PRO A 68 -10.00 -7.42 -1.10
N GLY A 69 -10.94 -8.23 -1.59
CA GLY A 69 -11.84 -9.01 -0.74
C GLY A 69 -13.07 -9.47 -1.51
N THR A 70 -14.08 -9.94 -0.78
CA THR A 70 -15.37 -10.35 -1.32
C THR A 70 -16.49 -9.55 -0.65
N GLY A 71 -17.60 -9.36 -1.35
CA GLY A 71 -18.75 -8.61 -0.84
C GLY A 71 -18.58 -7.09 -0.92
N THR A 72 -19.27 -6.38 -0.03
CA THR A 72 -19.31 -4.92 0.04
C THR A 72 -18.81 -4.44 1.41
N TYR A 73 -18.14 -3.30 1.43
CA TYR A 73 -17.75 -2.61 2.65
C TYR A 73 -18.51 -1.30 2.78
N GLU A 74 -18.89 -0.98 4.01
CA GLU A 74 -19.38 0.35 4.35
C GLU A 74 -18.21 1.33 4.33
N VAL A 75 -18.41 2.46 3.65
CA VAL A 75 -17.45 3.58 3.62
C VAL A 75 -18.08 4.78 4.30
N THR A 76 -17.33 5.36 5.22
CA THR A 76 -17.71 6.56 5.97
C THR A 76 -16.76 7.71 5.66
N GLY A 77 -17.29 8.93 5.67
CA GLY A 77 -16.53 10.18 5.63
C GLY A 77 -16.82 10.97 6.90
N ASN A 78 -15.79 11.26 7.71
CA ASN A 78 -15.96 11.89 9.03
C ASN A 78 -17.05 11.18 9.86
N GLU A 79 -17.02 9.84 9.91
CA GLU A 79 -17.97 8.99 10.65
C GLU A 79 -19.41 8.97 10.10
N VAL A 80 -19.71 9.73 9.04
CA VAL A 80 -21.01 9.67 8.35
C VAL A 80 -20.93 8.67 7.20
N LYS A 81 -21.92 7.78 7.11
CA LYS A 81 -22.01 6.80 6.02
C LYS A 81 -22.15 7.51 4.66
N ILE A 82 -21.22 7.21 3.75
CA ILE A 82 -21.27 7.62 2.34
C ILE A 82 -22.04 6.58 1.53
N GLY A 83 -21.75 5.30 1.77
CA GLY A 83 -22.39 4.19 1.06
C GLY A 83 -21.69 2.85 1.29
N ASP A 84 -22.23 1.81 0.65
CA ASP A 84 -21.66 0.47 0.63
C ASP A 84 -21.08 0.18 -0.77
N PHE A 85 -19.82 -0.24 -0.81
CA PHE A 85 -19.06 -0.35 -2.06
C PHE A 85 -18.42 -1.73 -2.22
N PRO A 86 -18.36 -2.28 -3.45
CA PRO A 86 -17.78 -3.60 -3.69
C PRO A 86 -16.27 -3.61 -3.42
N ALA A 87 -15.79 -4.71 -2.82
CA ALA A 87 -14.37 -4.95 -2.60
C ALA A 87 -13.59 -5.03 -3.93
N GLY A 88 -12.31 -4.62 -3.91
CA GLY A 88 -11.38 -4.74 -5.02
C GLY A 88 -11.63 -3.81 -6.22
N GLN A 89 -12.56 -2.87 -6.12
CA GLN A 89 -12.89 -1.92 -7.19
C GLN A 89 -12.48 -0.49 -6.83
N THR A 90 -12.22 0.34 -7.84
CA THR A 90 -12.16 1.80 -7.64
C THR A 90 -13.56 2.35 -7.74
N VAL A 91 -14.03 3.03 -6.70
CA VAL A 91 -15.39 3.53 -6.58
C VAL A 91 -15.40 5.04 -6.42
N SER A 92 -16.45 5.68 -6.93
CA SER A 92 -16.66 7.12 -6.75
C SER A 92 -17.38 7.37 -5.44
N LEU A 93 -16.81 8.23 -4.59
CA LEU A 93 -17.45 8.72 -3.37
C LEU A 93 -18.27 10.00 -3.61
N GLY A 94 -18.28 10.49 -4.86
CA GLY A 94 -18.99 11.70 -5.25
C GLY A 94 -18.19 12.99 -5.08
N SER A 95 -18.91 14.10 -5.08
CA SER A 95 -18.38 15.45 -4.94
C SER A 95 -18.34 15.84 -3.47
N LEU A 96 -17.14 15.96 -2.90
CA LEU A 96 -16.92 16.38 -1.53
C LEU A 96 -16.62 17.88 -1.47
N PHE A 97 -17.23 18.58 -0.51
CA PHE A 97 -17.14 20.04 -0.38
C PHE A 97 -16.18 20.49 0.74
N GLY A 98 -15.54 19.54 1.41
CA GLY A 98 -14.67 19.81 2.54
C GLY A 98 -13.79 18.62 2.87
N SER A 99 -12.85 18.85 3.78
CA SER A 99 -11.90 17.82 4.18
C SER A 99 -12.61 16.65 4.89
N ASN A 100 -12.23 15.43 4.55
CA ASN A 100 -12.85 14.21 5.07
C ASN A 100 -11.79 13.16 5.45
N ALA A 101 -12.01 12.51 6.60
CA ALA A 101 -11.37 11.24 6.93
C ALA A 101 -12.25 10.10 6.41
N ILE A 102 -11.73 9.36 5.43
CA ILE A 102 -12.44 8.29 4.73
C ILE A 102 -12.03 6.94 5.33
N LYS A 103 -13.01 6.23 5.88
CA LYS A 103 -12.78 4.95 6.55
C LYS A 103 -13.64 3.86 5.91
N ILE A 104 -12.99 2.74 5.61
CA ILE A 104 -13.64 1.51 5.14
C ILE A 104 -13.85 0.62 6.37
N VAL A 105 -15.10 0.45 6.77
CA VAL A 105 -15.45 -0.26 8.02
C VAL A 105 -15.24 -1.76 7.85
N GLY A 106 -14.55 -2.38 8.81
CA GLY A 106 -14.36 -3.84 8.85
C GLY A 106 -13.27 -4.40 7.91
N ALA A 107 -12.60 -3.56 7.12
CA ALA A 107 -11.55 -4.00 6.19
C ALA A 107 -10.12 -4.04 6.76
N ASP A 108 -9.93 -3.67 8.04
CA ASP A 108 -8.62 -3.59 8.73
C ASP A 108 -7.54 -2.82 7.94
N VAL A 109 -7.96 -1.77 7.21
CA VAL A 109 -7.07 -0.87 6.47
C VAL A 109 -7.02 0.51 7.12
N PRO A 110 -5.89 1.23 7.02
CA PRO A 110 -5.80 2.59 7.53
C PRO A 110 -6.79 3.52 6.80
N PRO A 111 -7.32 4.55 7.49
CA PRO A 111 -8.15 5.55 6.85
C PRO A 111 -7.36 6.33 5.80
N ALA A 112 -8.04 6.74 4.74
CA ALA A 112 -7.52 7.73 3.79
C ALA A 112 -7.98 9.12 4.22
N TYR A 113 -7.18 10.15 3.95
CA TYR A 113 -7.54 11.53 4.26
C TYR A 113 -7.65 12.33 2.97
N VAL A 114 -8.62 13.23 2.88
CA VAL A 114 -8.70 14.20 1.81
C VAL A 114 -8.83 15.61 2.39
N TYR A 115 -7.96 16.51 1.92
CA TYR A 115 -8.03 17.94 2.20
C TYR A 115 -8.64 18.66 1.01
N ILE A 116 -9.74 19.39 1.25
CA ILE A 116 -10.44 20.18 0.23
C ILE A 116 -10.62 21.58 0.83
N PRO A 117 -10.24 22.65 0.11
CA PRO A 117 -10.49 24.01 0.57
C PRO A 117 -11.99 24.21 0.79
N ARG A 118 -12.33 24.99 1.81
CA ARG A 118 -13.72 25.42 1.99
C ARG A 118 -13.87 26.75 1.26
N ASP A 119 -14.33 26.66 0.02
CA ASP A 119 -14.85 27.83 -0.69
C ASP A 119 -16.22 28.11 -0.06
N LEU A 120 -16.23 29.03 0.92
CA LEU A 120 -17.42 29.51 1.63
C LEU A 120 -18.23 30.46 0.76
#